data_AF-A0A3C0HBV7-F1
#
_entry.id   AF-A0A3C0HBV7-F1
#
_cell.length_a   1.000
_cell.length_b   1.000
_cell.length_c   1.000
_cell.angle_alpha   90.00
_cell.angle_beta   90.00
_cell.angle_gamma   90.00
#
_symmetry.space_group_name_H-M   'P 1'
#
loop_
_entity.id
_entity.type
_entity.pdbx_description
1 polymer ?
#
loop_
_entity_poly.entity_id
_entity_poly.type
_entity_poly.pdbx_seq_one_letter_code
_entity_poly.pdbx_strand_id
1 'polypeptide(L)'
;MLSLSSCYENVEGCLDPNSSNYNVASDVDCEDCCTYPTLSLLVAYVLGETSYNRMDTLTNDIGIEFVIEDAQFYFSEIVLSDGTEDYRIDETFEYSDINGTDRIAIDDIALVTPNVFRYSLGTFTQSNDYTRLMINLGVPEIIDKAQSITVTSDHPLVQAGDSLFIVDQNQYVNSWI
;
A
#
# COMPACT_ATOMS: atom_id res chain seq x y z
N MET A 1 38.41 49.51 -6.93
CA MET A 1 38.42 48.16 -6.33
C MET A 1 37.03 47.58 -6.51
N LEU A 2 36.90 46.52 -7.30
CA LEU A 2 35.64 45.80 -7.47
C LEU A 2 35.58 44.75 -6.36
N SER A 3 34.71 44.95 -5.38
CA SER A 3 34.46 43.97 -4.31
C SER A 3 33.41 42.99 -4.80
N LEU A 4 33.82 41.80 -5.21
CA LEU A 4 32.91 40.67 -5.47
C LEU A 4 32.57 40.04 -4.12
N SER A 5 31.45 40.44 -3.52
CA SER A 5 30.85 39.70 -2.41
C SER A 5 30.11 38.49 -2.98
N SER A 6 30.77 37.35 -3.01
CA SER A 6 30.13 36.06 -3.23
C SER A 6 29.61 35.57 -1.88
N CYS A 7 28.33 35.83 -1.57
CA CYS A 7 27.67 35.11 -0.49
C CYS A 7 27.34 33.72 -1.01
N TYR A 8 27.93 32.69 -0.41
CA TYR A 8 27.49 31.32 -0.60
C TYR A 8 26.10 31.19 0.01
N GLU A 9 25.12 30.74 -0.78
CA GLU A 9 23.81 30.36 -0.29
C GLU A 9 23.79 28.84 -0.17
N ASN A 10 23.39 28.34 1.00
CA ASN A 10 23.22 26.91 1.20
C ASN A 10 22.18 26.40 0.21
N VAL A 11 22.49 25.30 -0.46
CA VAL A 11 21.56 24.60 -1.34
C VAL A 11 20.82 23.56 -0.50
N GLU A 12 19.51 23.72 -0.35
CA GLU A 12 18.67 22.69 0.27
C GLU A 12 18.36 21.56 -0.73
N GLY A 13 18.27 20.33 -0.23
CA GLY A 13 17.81 19.18 -1.02
C GLY A 13 18.00 17.86 -0.29
N CYS A 14 17.50 16.78 -0.87
CA CYS A 14 17.52 15.48 -0.22
C CYS A 14 18.96 14.95 -0.08
N LEU A 15 19.38 14.71 1.17
CA LEU A 15 20.69 14.15 1.48
C LEU A 15 20.68 12.64 1.71
N ASP A 16 19.54 11.97 1.56
CA ASP A 16 19.46 10.52 1.62
C ASP A 16 19.96 9.87 0.32
N PRO A 17 21.07 9.10 0.36
CA PRO A 17 21.61 8.42 -0.83
C PRO A 17 20.69 7.35 -1.43
N ASN A 18 19.68 6.88 -0.68
CA ASN A 18 18.69 5.92 -1.18
C ASN A 18 17.50 6.59 -1.85
N SER A 19 17.38 7.92 -1.77
CA SER A 19 16.32 8.66 -2.45
C SER A 19 16.52 8.71 -3.97
N SER A 20 15.41 8.74 -4.70
CA SER A 20 15.38 8.90 -6.17
C SER A 20 15.80 10.30 -6.63
N ASN A 21 15.81 11.29 -5.72
CA ASN A 21 16.17 12.68 -5.98
C ASN A 21 17.35 13.15 -5.11
N TYR A 22 18.24 12.24 -4.72
CA TYR A 22 19.45 12.55 -3.96
C TYR A 22 20.26 13.65 -4.66
N ASN A 23 20.60 14.71 -3.92
CA ASN A 23 21.37 15.83 -4.45
C ASN A 23 22.71 15.99 -3.71
N VAL A 24 23.78 15.51 -4.35
CA VAL A 24 25.16 15.65 -3.83
C VAL A 24 25.63 17.10 -3.72
N ALA A 25 24.98 18.04 -4.42
CA ALA A 25 25.31 19.46 -4.36
C ALA A 25 24.56 20.21 -3.24
N SER A 26 23.66 19.54 -2.51
CA SER A 26 22.97 20.12 -1.37
C SER A 26 23.87 20.17 -0.14
N ASP A 27 23.78 21.28 0.59
CA ASP A 27 24.50 21.53 1.85
C ASP A 27 23.64 21.22 3.08
N VAL A 28 22.32 21.32 2.93
CA VAL A 28 21.35 21.23 4.01
C VAL A 28 20.25 20.26 3.59
N ASP A 29 19.93 19.35 4.51
CA ASP A 29 18.85 18.41 4.33
C ASP A 29 17.51 19.13 4.26
N CYS A 30 16.67 18.73 3.34
CA CYS A 30 15.33 19.28 3.18
C CYS A 30 14.33 18.57 4.10
N GLU A 31 13.31 19.29 4.54
CA GLU A 31 12.17 18.68 5.25
C GLU A 31 11.23 18.01 4.21
N ASP A 32 11.01 16.69 4.35
CA ASP A 32 10.07 15.87 3.57
C ASP A 32 10.15 16.01 2.02
N CYS A 33 11.32 16.35 1.48
CA CYS A 33 11.49 16.47 0.01
C CYS A 33 12.08 15.23 -0.65
N CYS A 34 12.55 14.26 0.14
CA CYS A 34 13.07 13.01 -0.38
C CYS A 34 11.94 12.18 -1.03
N THR A 35 12.18 11.72 -2.25
CA THR A 35 11.28 10.86 -3.01
C THR A 35 11.91 9.49 -3.16
N TYR A 36 11.09 8.45 -3.11
CA TYR A 36 11.55 7.07 -3.09
C TYR A 36 10.70 6.24 -4.06
N PRO A 37 11.21 5.09 -4.52
CA PRO A 37 10.46 4.23 -5.42
C PRO A 37 9.20 3.67 -4.75
N THR A 38 8.08 3.75 -5.46
CA THR A 38 6.82 3.12 -5.07
C THR A 38 6.72 1.72 -5.66
N LEU A 39 6.46 0.72 -4.82
CA LEU A 39 6.19 -0.64 -5.29
C LEU A 39 4.82 -0.66 -5.99
N SER A 40 4.80 -1.09 -7.25
CA SER A 40 3.57 -1.25 -8.01
C SER A 40 3.34 -2.71 -8.38
N LEU A 41 2.18 -3.26 -8.02
CA LEU A 41 1.78 -4.60 -8.40
C LEU A 41 0.79 -4.58 -9.56
N LEU A 42 1.07 -5.37 -10.60
CA LEU A 42 0.11 -5.63 -11.67
C LEU A 42 -0.66 -6.91 -11.36
N VAL A 43 -1.98 -6.81 -11.20
CA VAL A 43 -2.87 -7.95 -10.92
C VAL A 43 -3.65 -8.29 -12.18
N ALA A 44 -3.49 -9.53 -12.65
CA ALA A 44 -4.26 -10.07 -13.77
C ALA A 44 -5.33 -11.03 -13.25
N TYR A 45 -6.57 -10.82 -13.69
CA TYR A 45 -7.69 -11.70 -13.37
C TYR A 45 -7.82 -12.75 -14.47
N VAL A 46 -7.94 -14.01 -14.09
CA VAL A 46 -8.06 -15.13 -15.03
C VAL A 46 -9.26 -15.99 -14.70
N LEU A 47 -9.98 -16.41 -15.72
CA LEU A 47 -11.02 -17.43 -15.66
C LEU A 47 -10.57 -18.62 -16.50
N GLY A 48 -10.21 -19.72 -15.82
CA GLY A 48 -9.54 -20.84 -16.47
C GLY A 48 -8.20 -20.39 -17.08
N GLU A 49 -8.09 -20.49 -18.40
CA GLU A 49 -6.90 -20.08 -19.16
C GLU A 49 -7.02 -18.69 -19.82
N THR A 50 -8.16 -18.01 -19.63
CA THR A 50 -8.46 -16.74 -20.29
C THR A 50 -8.38 -15.57 -19.31
N SER A 51 -7.92 -14.42 -19.80
CA SER A 51 -8.01 -13.17 -19.03
C SER A 51 -9.48 -12.83 -18.83
N TYR A 52 -9.84 -12.52 -17.58
CA TYR A 52 -11.14 -12.04 -17.20
C TYR A 52 -11.18 -10.51 -17.22
N ASN A 53 -12.24 -9.94 -17.79
CA ASN A 53 -12.60 -8.53 -17.67
C ASN A 53 -13.98 -8.40 -17.01
N ARG A 54 -14.18 -7.30 -16.28
CA ARG A 54 -15.47 -7.03 -15.61
C ARG A 54 -16.69 -7.08 -16.53
N MET A 55 -16.51 -6.71 -17.79
CA MET A 55 -17.58 -6.70 -18.79
C MET A 55 -17.89 -8.07 -19.39
N ASP A 56 -17.15 -9.11 -19.01
CA ASP A 56 -17.34 -10.46 -19.52
C ASP A 56 -18.61 -11.08 -18.91
N THR A 57 -19.46 -11.63 -19.77
CA THR A 57 -20.59 -12.47 -19.38
C THR A 57 -20.09 -13.88 -19.12
N LEU A 58 -20.35 -14.37 -17.91
CA LEU A 58 -19.99 -15.71 -17.48
C LEU A 58 -21.22 -16.61 -17.51
N THR A 59 -21.02 -17.90 -17.75
CA THR A 59 -22.08 -18.91 -17.70
C THR A 59 -21.73 -19.93 -16.63
N ASN A 60 -22.67 -20.20 -15.71
CA ASN A 60 -22.47 -21.23 -14.70
C ASN A 60 -22.77 -22.64 -15.25
N ASP A 61 -22.55 -23.67 -14.44
CA ASP A 61 -22.69 -25.08 -14.84
C ASP A 61 -24.13 -25.50 -15.23
N ILE A 62 -25.13 -24.67 -14.95
CA ILE A 62 -26.53 -24.91 -15.31
C ILE A 62 -27.01 -24.00 -16.47
N GLY A 63 -26.09 -23.29 -17.14
CA GLY A 63 -26.39 -22.49 -18.32
C GLY A 63 -26.95 -21.10 -18.04
N ILE A 64 -26.91 -20.62 -16.79
CA ILE A 64 -27.34 -19.27 -16.45
C ILE A 64 -26.19 -18.31 -16.67
N GLU A 65 -26.48 -17.24 -17.40
CA GLU A 65 -25.56 -16.13 -17.63
C GLU A 65 -25.59 -15.13 -16.45
N PHE A 66 -24.43 -14.63 -16.08
CA PHE A 66 -24.25 -13.61 -15.06
C PHE A 66 -23.02 -12.75 -15.36
N VAL A 67 -22.91 -11.61 -14.69
CA VAL A 67 -21.71 -10.77 -14.69
C VAL A 67 -21.25 -10.60 -13.25
N ILE A 68 -19.95 -10.45 -13.04
CA ILE A 68 -19.41 -10.08 -11.73
C ILE A 68 -19.36 -8.55 -11.71
N GLU A 69 -20.32 -7.93 -11.01
CA GLU A 69 -20.42 -6.48 -10.92
C GLU A 69 -19.30 -5.87 -10.07
N ASP A 70 -18.88 -6.55 -9.02
CA ASP A 70 -17.75 -6.13 -8.21
C ASP A 70 -17.10 -7.32 -7.53
N ALA A 71 -15.79 -7.22 -7.32
CA ALA A 71 -15.05 -8.12 -6.46
C ALA A 71 -13.95 -7.31 -5.81
N GLN A 72 -13.73 -7.51 -4.52
CA GLN A 72 -12.72 -6.74 -3.80
C GLN A 72 -11.98 -7.67 -2.85
N PHE A 73 -10.70 -7.39 -2.64
CA PHE A 73 -9.89 -8.07 -1.64
C PHE A 73 -8.78 -7.14 -1.14
N TYR A 74 -8.32 -7.39 0.08
CA TYR A 74 -7.16 -6.70 0.61
C TYR A 74 -5.88 -7.47 0.30
N PHE A 75 -4.83 -6.73 -0.02
CA PHE A 75 -3.46 -7.16 0.18
C PHE A 75 -2.90 -6.45 1.40
N SER A 76 -2.20 -7.19 2.26
CA SER A 76 -1.56 -6.66 3.46
C SER A 76 -0.22 -7.34 3.75
N GLU A 77 0.50 -6.85 4.75
CA GLU A 77 1.77 -7.41 5.20
C GLU A 77 2.80 -7.52 4.07
N ILE A 78 2.96 -6.42 3.34
CA ILE A 78 3.78 -6.34 2.14
C ILE A 78 5.26 -6.30 2.54
N VAL A 79 6.00 -7.31 2.13
CA VAL A 79 7.42 -7.46 2.47
C VAL A 79 8.25 -7.75 1.23
N LEU A 80 9.34 -7.01 1.06
CA LEU A 80 10.39 -7.32 0.11
C LEU A 80 11.56 -7.97 0.84
N SER A 81 12.18 -8.99 0.26
CA SER A 81 13.34 -9.65 0.86
C SER A 81 14.45 -9.83 -0.16
N ASP A 82 15.70 -9.56 0.25
CA ASP A 82 16.90 -9.85 -0.54
C ASP A 82 17.43 -11.28 -0.31
N GLY A 83 16.81 -12.02 0.63
CA GLY A 83 17.21 -13.37 1.05
C GLY A 83 18.00 -13.40 2.36
N THR A 84 18.40 -12.25 2.90
CA THR A 84 19.07 -12.07 4.19
C THR A 84 18.19 -11.28 5.16
N GLU A 85 17.62 -10.18 4.69
CA GLU A 85 16.78 -9.27 5.47
C GLU A 85 15.42 -9.06 4.81
N ASP A 86 14.47 -8.65 5.64
CA ASP A 86 13.11 -8.29 5.24
C ASP A 86 12.95 -6.78 5.34
N TYR A 87 12.39 -6.20 4.30
CA TYR A 87 12.17 -4.78 4.13
C TYR A 87 10.67 -4.52 4.05
N ARG A 88 10.24 -3.47 4.74
CA ARG A 88 8.85 -3.03 4.80
C ARG A 88 8.80 -1.54 4.46
N ILE A 89 7.61 -1.08 4.14
CA ILE A 89 7.34 0.34 4.04
C ILE A 89 7.40 0.97 5.45
N ASP A 90 7.64 2.28 5.49
CA ASP A 90 7.80 3.03 6.75
C ASP A 90 6.53 3.81 7.14
N GLU A 91 5.54 3.91 6.24
CA GLU A 91 4.26 4.56 6.52
C GLU A 91 3.48 3.84 7.63
N THR A 92 2.81 4.60 8.48
CA THR A 92 2.07 4.07 9.63
C THR A 92 0.74 4.80 9.85
N PHE A 93 -0.19 4.13 10.53
CA PHE A 93 -1.45 4.71 10.99
C PHE A 93 -1.78 4.29 12.43
N GLU A 94 -2.67 5.05 13.07
CA GLU A 94 -3.11 4.80 14.44
C GLU A 94 -4.38 3.94 14.47
N TYR A 95 -4.44 3.02 15.43
CA TYR A 95 -5.62 2.22 15.71
C TYR A 95 -5.79 1.97 17.20
N SER A 96 -7.02 1.73 17.64
CA SER A 96 -7.31 1.25 19.00
C SER A 96 -7.43 -0.26 18.97
N ASP A 97 -6.64 -0.95 19.79
CA ASP A 97 -6.75 -2.40 19.94
C ASP A 97 -8.07 -2.81 20.63
N ILE A 98 -8.29 -4.13 20.75
CA ILE A 98 -9.51 -4.71 21.34
C ILE A 98 -9.74 -4.29 22.81
N ASN A 99 -8.71 -3.78 23.50
CA ASN A 99 -8.82 -3.29 24.87
C ASN A 99 -9.01 -1.76 24.96
N GLY A 100 -9.16 -1.07 23.82
CA GLY A 100 -9.25 0.39 23.79
C GLY A 100 -7.90 1.09 23.91
N THR A 101 -6.78 0.39 23.71
CA THR A 101 -5.43 0.99 23.81
C THR A 101 -4.96 1.46 22.44
N ASP A 102 -4.54 2.72 22.34
CA ASP A 102 -3.98 3.28 21.11
C ASP A 102 -2.65 2.62 20.75
N ARG A 103 -2.50 2.28 19.48
CA ARG A 103 -1.37 1.56 18.87
C ARG A 103 -1.06 2.15 17.49
N ILE A 104 0.10 1.79 16.98
CA ILE A 104 0.56 2.14 15.64
C ILE A 104 0.74 0.85 14.85
N ALA A 105 0.26 0.83 13.61
CA ALA A 105 0.46 -0.24 12.64
C ALA A 105 1.15 0.31 11.38
N ILE A 106 1.84 -0.56 10.66
CA ILE A 106 2.39 -0.25 9.33
C ILE A 106 1.22 -0.13 8.34
N ASP A 107 1.25 0.88 7.48
CA ASP A 107 0.23 1.14 6.46
C ASP A 107 0.46 0.36 5.16
N ASP A 108 0.61 -0.97 5.27
CA ASP A 108 0.95 -1.84 4.14
C ASP A 108 -0.28 -2.49 3.51
N ILE A 109 -1.41 -1.76 3.46
CA ILE A 109 -2.71 -2.31 3.11
C ILE A 109 -3.24 -1.68 1.82
N ALA A 110 -3.58 -2.52 0.84
CA ALA A 110 -4.16 -2.10 -0.44
C ALA A 110 -5.49 -2.80 -0.70
N LEU A 111 -6.51 -2.04 -1.13
CA LEU A 111 -7.76 -2.59 -1.66
C LEU A 111 -7.62 -2.85 -3.15
N VAL A 112 -7.93 -4.08 -3.56
CA VAL A 112 -7.72 -4.58 -4.91
C VAL A 112 -9.05 -4.95 -5.55
N THR A 113 -9.30 -4.47 -6.77
CA THR A 113 -10.59 -4.59 -7.49
C THR A 113 -10.39 -4.93 -8.98
N PRO A 114 -11.23 -5.75 -9.62
CA PRO A 114 -11.11 -6.08 -11.05
C PRO A 114 -11.17 -4.89 -12.03
N ASN A 115 -11.52 -3.69 -11.55
CA ASN A 115 -11.55 -2.47 -12.34
C ASN A 115 -10.17 -1.87 -12.59
N VAL A 116 -9.22 -2.16 -11.71
CA VAL A 116 -7.86 -1.62 -11.77
C VAL A 116 -6.88 -2.78 -11.85
N PHE A 117 -5.87 -2.66 -12.70
CA PHE A 117 -4.87 -3.71 -12.88
C PHE A 117 -3.53 -3.36 -12.25
N ARG A 118 -3.33 -2.12 -11.80
CA ARG A 118 -2.07 -1.65 -11.18
C ARG A 118 -2.35 -1.01 -9.83
N TYR A 119 -1.69 -1.52 -8.80
CA TYR A 119 -1.84 -1.10 -7.41
C TYR A 119 -0.54 -0.54 -6.88
N SER A 120 -0.60 0.63 -6.25
CA SER A 120 0.47 1.12 -5.41
C SER A 120 0.44 0.35 -4.10
N LEU A 121 1.56 -0.25 -3.71
CA LEU A 121 1.74 -1.03 -2.50
C LEU A 121 2.57 -0.27 -1.45
N GLY A 122 2.77 1.04 -1.65
CA GLY A 122 3.54 1.90 -0.76
C GLY A 122 4.97 2.14 -1.23
N THR A 123 5.70 2.89 -0.40
CA THR A 123 7.03 3.42 -0.73
C THR A 123 8.09 2.70 0.09
N PHE A 124 9.17 2.26 -0.56
CA PHE A 124 10.30 1.65 0.12
C PHE A 124 11.48 2.62 0.13
N THR A 125 11.93 3.00 1.32
CA THR A 125 13.06 3.93 1.48
C THR A 125 14.41 3.24 1.29
N GLN A 126 14.45 1.92 1.40
CA GLN A 126 15.67 1.14 1.18
C GLN A 126 15.87 0.81 -0.30
N SER A 127 17.13 0.85 -0.76
CA SER A 127 17.50 0.46 -2.12
C SER A 127 18.31 -0.83 -2.09
N ASN A 128 17.71 -1.95 -2.51
CA ASN A 128 18.37 -3.25 -2.54
C ASN A 128 17.85 -4.12 -3.72
N ASP A 129 18.59 -5.17 -4.07
CA ASP A 129 18.20 -6.16 -5.06
C ASP A 129 17.30 -7.23 -4.41
N TYR A 130 15.99 -7.02 -4.49
CA TYR A 130 15.02 -7.93 -3.89
C TYR A 130 14.83 -9.19 -4.73
N THR A 131 14.79 -10.35 -4.07
CA THR A 131 14.59 -11.66 -4.70
C THR A 131 13.22 -12.26 -4.39
N ARG A 132 12.48 -11.69 -3.43
CA ARG A 132 11.15 -12.17 -3.02
C ARG A 132 10.22 -11.02 -2.66
N LEU A 133 8.97 -11.18 -3.07
CA LEU A 133 7.81 -10.40 -2.63
C LEU A 133 6.88 -11.32 -1.83
N MET A 134 6.51 -10.90 -0.64
CA MET A 134 5.54 -11.58 0.22
C MET A 134 4.34 -10.65 0.42
N ILE A 135 3.15 -11.20 0.25
CA ILE A 135 1.86 -10.49 0.38
C ILE A 135 0.89 -11.45 1.06
N ASN A 136 0.11 -10.93 2.00
CA ASN A 136 -1.02 -11.62 2.60
C ASN A 136 -2.33 -11.21 1.91
N LEU A 137 -3.26 -12.16 1.74
CA LEU A 137 -4.60 -11.91 1.22
C LEU A 137 -5.55 -11.71 2.40
N GLY A 138 -6.11 -10.51 2.51
CA GLY A 138 -6.94 -10.09 3.63
C GLY A 138 -6.31 -8.96 4.43
N VAL A 139 -6.93 -8.64 5.56
CA VAL A 139 -6.52 -7.63 6.53
C VAL A 139 -5.74 -8.30 7.66
N PRO A 140 -4.70 -7.67 8.24
CA PRO A 140 -3.96 -8.24 9.36
C PRO A 140 -4.87 -8.48 10.58
N GLU A 141 -4.64 -9.56 11.34
CA GLU A 141 -5.49 -9.95 12.48
C GLU A 141 -5.64 -8.83 13.53
N ILE A 142 -4.56 -8.06 13.75
CA ILE A 142 -4.57 -6.92 14.69
C ILE A 142 -5.52 -5.79 14.26
N ILE A 143 -5.69 -5.62 12.94
CA ILE A 143 -6.56 -4.60 12.35
C ILE A 143 -7.98 -5.13 12.25
N ASP A 144 -8.16 -6.41 11.92
CA ASP A 144 -9.48 -7.04 11.86
C ASP A 144 -10.18 -7.04 13.24
N LYS A 145 -9.40 -7.11 14.32
CA LYS A 145 -9.89 -7.06 15.71
C LYS A 145 -9.84 -5.66 16.33
N ALA A 146 -9.48 -4.64 15.57
CA ALA A 146 -9.39 -3.28 16.08
C ALA A 146 -10.77 -2.75 16.49
N GLN A 147 -10.82 -2.02 17.60
CA GLN A 147 -12.05 -1.36 18.04
C GLN A 147 -12.34 -0.12 17.18
N SER A 148 -11.30 0.61 16.79
CA SER A 148 -11.39 1.76 15.88
C SER A 148 -10.09 1.95 15.12
N ILE A 149 -10.16 2.52 13.92
CA ILE A 149 -9.03 2.81 13.05
C ILE A 149 -9.10 4.29 12.67
N THR A 150 -7.99 5.01 12.80
CA THR A 150 -7.89 6.43 12.45
C THR A 150 -7.08 6.56 11.17
N VAL A 151 -7.78 6.73 10.05
CA VAL A 151 -7.19 6.86 8.71
C VAL A 151 -7.86 7.98 7.93
N THR A 152 -7.21 8.46 6.87
CA THR A 152 -7.78 9.45 5.96
C THR A 152 -8.98 8.88 5.20
N SER A 153 -9.85 9.76 4.68
CA SER A 153 -11.10 9.35 4.03
C SER A 153 -10.93 8.57 2.71
N ASP A 154 -9.74 8.60 2.12
CA ASP A 154 -9.35 7.89 0.91
C ASP A 154 -8.62 6.56 1.20
N HIS A 155 -8.35 6.27 2.46
CA HIS A 155 -7.61 5.09 2.87
C HIS A 155 -8.42 3.79 2.65
N PRO A 156 -7.80 2.67 2.23
CA PRO A 156 -8.48 1.38 1.99
C PRO A 156 -9.33 0.86 3.16
N LEU A 157 -8.86 1.04 4.40
CA LEU A 157 -9.55 0.64 5.63
C LEU A 157 -10.67 1.59 6.11
N VAL A 158 -11.13 2.54 5.28
CA VAL A 158 -12.25 3.39 5.67
C VAL A 158 -13.50 2.52 5.86
N GLN A 159 -14.07 2.56 7.06
CA GLN A 159 -15.29 1.84 7.43
C GLN A 159 -16.54 2.56 6.86
N ALA A 160 -16.72 2.53 5.54
CA ALA A 160 -17.84 3.15 4.81
C ALA A 160 -18.66 2.12 4.01
N GLY A 161 -19.77 2.56 3.39
CA GLY A 161 -20.78 1.70 2.76
C GLY A 161 -20.29 0.80 1.61
N ASP A 162 -19.17 1.14 0.97
CA ASP A 162 -18.54 0.34 -0.10
C ASP A 162 -17.25 -0.36 0.36
N SER A 163 -17.01 -0.43 1.67
CA SER A 163 -15.89 -1.17 2.24
C SER A 163 -16.24 -2.64 2.42
N LEU A 164 -15.22 -3.50 2.42
CA LEU A 164 -15.35 -4.89 2.84
C LEU A 164 -15.54 -5.05 4.37
N PHE A 165 -15.97 -4.01 5.07
CA PHE A 165 -16.21 -4.03 6.51
C PHE A 165 -17.67 -4.38 6.82
N ILE A 166 -17.89 -5.42 7.63
CA ILE A 166 -19.22 -5.83 8.08
C ILE A 166 -19.52 -5.13 9.40
N VAL A 167 -20.28 -4.04 9.35
CA VAL A 167 -20.62 -3.18 10.51
C VAL A 167 -21.20 -3.97 11.68
N ASP A 168 -22.15 -4.88 11.42
CA ASP A 168 -22.81 -5.67 12.47
C ASP A 168 -21.87 -6.64 13.20
N GLN A 169 -20.75 -7.00 12.56
CA GLN A 169 -19.76 -7.94 13.08
C GLN A 169 -18.46 -7.25 13.52
N ASN A 170 -18.32 -5.96 13.22
CA ASN A 170 -17.12 -5.17 13.47
C ASN A 170 -15.84 -5.87 12.98
N GLN A 171 -15.88 -6.39 11.75
CA GLN A 171 -14.77 -7.14 11.14
C GLN A 171 -14.75 -6.95 9.63
N TYR A 172 -13.59 -7.16 9.01
CA TYR A 172 -13.44 -7.17 7.57
C TYR A 172 -13.75 -8.55 6.98
N VAL A 173 -14.24 -8.58 5.74
CA VAL A 173 -14.33 -9.80 4.95
C VAL A 173 -12.91 -10.25 4.60
N ASN A 174 -12.47 -11.31 5.25
CA ASN A 174 -11.16 -11.92 5.04
C ASN A 174 -11.30 -13.29 4.37
N SER A 175 -10.32 -13.69 3.56
CA SER A 175 -10.27 -15.03 2.97
C SER A 175 -9.76 -16.04 4.01
N TRP A 176 -10.59 -16.38 4.99
CA TRP A 176 -10.37 -17.55 5.83
C TRP A 176 -11.31 -18.66 5.34
N ILE A 177 -10.77 -19.59 4.55
CA ILE A 177 -11.37 -20.92 4.39
C ILE A 177 -10.90 -21.78 5.56
#